data_AF-B4JD47-F1
#
_entry.id   AF-B4JD47-F1
#
_cell.length_a   1.000
_cell.length_b   1.000
_cell.length_c   1.000
_cell.angle_alpha   90.00
_cell.angle_beta   90.00
_cell.angle_gamma   90.00
#
_symmetry.space_group_name_H-M   'P 1'
#
loop_
_entity.id
_entity.type
_entity.pdbx_description
1 polymer ?
#
loop_
_entity_poly.entity_id
_entity_poly.type
_entity_poly.pdbx_seq_one_letter_code
_entity_poly.pdbx_strand_id
1 'polypeptide(L)'
;SCYYVNFLYTNWTDDRPRFTVNMTFSNSNGIESITTINEEIKSPVTRMLILQQRNKEKKNIVYNATTRLCDMHSIMNAVPLFKPVKDGILKQSNYSFSCPLNKGVYTMSNMRISPRNPLLSILHQSKGIFVVRGALLEELPNSELHPTIHL
;
A
#
# COMPACT_ATOMS: atom_id res chain seq x y z
N SER A 1 25.18 -2.28 3.46
CA SER A 1 24.50 -3.54 3.85
C SER A 1 23.36 -3.84 2.88
N CYS A 2 23.10 -5.12 2.58
CA CYS A 2 21.95 -5.56 1.76
C CYS A 2 20.94 -6.26 2.68
N TYR A 3 19.66 -5.96 2.52
CA TYR A 3 18.57 -6.51 3.32
C TYR A 3 17.55 -7.15 2.39
N TYR A 4 17.13 -8.38 2.68
CA TYR A 4 16.16 -9.10 1.85
C TYR A 4 14.82 -9.17 2.58
N VAL A 5 13.76 -8.77 1.89
CA VAL A 5 12.38 -8.98 2.35
C VAL A 5 11.95 -10.32 1.81
N ASN A 6 11.57 -11.24 2.69
CA ASN A 6 10.90 -12.46 2.28
C ASN A 6 9.39 -12.24 2.40
N PHE A 7 8.69 -12.18 1.28
CA PHE A 7 7.24 -12.17 1.31
C PHE A 7 6.75 -13.59 1.52
N LEU A 8 5.91 -13.78 2.54
CA LEU A 8 5.18 -15.02 2.69
C LEU A 8 4.24 -15.15 1.50
N TYR A 9 4.29 -16.29 0.81
CA TYR A 9 3.40 -16.55 -0.32
C TYR A 9 1.96 -16.44 0.16
N THR A 10 1.29 -15.37 -0.23
CA THR A 10 -0.04 -15.01 0.25
C THR A 10 -0.78 -14.32 -0.87
N ASN A 11 -2.07 -14.60 -0.97
CA ASN A 11 -2.99 -13.86 -1.81
C ASN A 11 -3.94 -13.11 -0.89
N TRP A 12 -4.26 -11.87 -1.27
CA TRP A 12 -5.23 -11.04 -0.58
C TRP A 12 -6.20 -10.44 -1.58
N THR A 13 -7.49 -10.62 -1.31
CA THR A 13 -8.57 -10.04 -2.12
C THR A 13 -9.47 -9.20 -1.21
N ASP A 14 -9.78 -7.98 -1.66
CA ASP A 14 -10.85 -7.13 -1.10
C ASP A 14 -11.84 -6.90 -2.24
N ASP A 15 -12.99 -7.57 -2.18
CA ASP A 15 -14.00 -7.52 -3.22
C ASP A 15 -15.21 -6.72 -2.72
N ARG A 16 -15.36 -5.50 -3.24
CA ARG A 16 -16.46 -4.60 -2.90
C ARG A 16 -17.17 -4.14 -4.17
N PRO A 17 -18.45 -3.76 -4.09
CA PRO A 17 -19.22 -3.37 -5.28
C PRO A 17 -18.56 -2.26 -6.10
N ARG A 18 -17.97 -1.26 -5.43
CA ARG A 18 -17.35 -0.10 -6.09
C ARG A 18 -15.90 -0.34 -6.53
N PHE A 19 -15.22 -1.30 -5.92
CA PHE A 19 -13.86 -1.66 -6.32
C PHE A 19 -13.46 -3.07 -5.84
N THR A 20 -12.61 -3.72 -6.62
CA THR A 20 -12.03 -5.02 -6.29
C THR A 20 -10.52 -4.90 -6.31
N VAL A 21 -9.83 -5.41 -5.29
CA VAL A 21 -8.37 -5.52 -5.26
C VAL A 21 -8.00 -6.98 -5.15
N ASN A 22 -7.12 -7.45 -6.04
CA ASN A 22 -6.46 -8.73 -5.96
C ASN A 22 -4.95 -8.49 -5.85
N MET A 23 -4.34 -8.91 -4.75
CA MET A 23 -2.89 -8.86 -4.54
C MET A 23 -2.33 -10.27 -4.38
N THR A 24 -1.19 -10.49 -5.02
CA THR A 24 -0.39 -11.70 -4.90
C THR A 24 1.01 -11.34 -4.46
N PHE A 25 1.44 -11.95 -3.36
CA PHE A 25 2.78 -11.83 -2.84
C PHE A 25 3.54 -13.10 -3.20
N SER A 26 4.61 -12.97 -4.00
CA SER A 26 5.43 -14.11 -4.41
C SER A 26 6.73 -14.18 -3.61
N ASN A 27 7.21 -15.41 -3.39
CA ASN A 27 8.48 -15.71 -2.74
C ASN A 27 9.71 -15.26 -3.56
N SER A 28 9.54 -14.84 -4.81
CA SER A 28 10.60 -14.30 -5.67
C SER A 28 10.77 -12.78 -5.52
N ASN A 29 10.37 -12.24 -4.37
CA ASN A 29 10.41 -10.82 -4.00
C ASN A 29 9.50 -9.90 -4.82
N GLY A 30 8.47 -10.46 -5.47
CA GLY A 30 7.53 -9.73 -6.31
C GLY A 30 6.20 -9.51 -5.62
N ILE A 31 5.75 -8.26 -5.55
CA ILE A 31 4.35 -7.91 -5.26
C ILE A 31 3.64 -7.69 -6.58
N GLU A 32 2.56 -8.40 -6.81
CA GLU A 32 1.66 -8.21 -7.94
C GLU A 32 0.29 -7.77 -7.43
N SER A 33 -0.32 -6.81 -8.11
CA SER A 33 -1.70 -6.42 -7.81
C SER A 33 -2.48 -6.05 -9.06
N ILE A 34 -3.77 -6.36 -9.02
CA ILE A 34 -4.78 -5.90 -9.96
C ILE A 34 -5.86 -5.22 -9.11
N THR A 35 -6.15 -3.96 -9.41
CA THR A 35 -7.19 -3.18 -8.78
C THR A 35 -8.18 -2.73 -9.85
N THR A 36 -9.41 -3.19 -9.75
CA THR A 36 -10.51 -2.78 -10.61
C THR A 36 -11.36 -1.76 -9.87
N ILE A 37 -11.48 -0.56 -10.40
CA ILE A 37 -12.40 0.47 -9.93
C ILE A 37 -13.66 0.36 -10.80
N ASN A 38 -14.78 -0.05 -10.20
CA ASN A 38 -16.05 -0.28 -10.90
C ASN A 38 -16.84 1.03 -11.06
N GLU A 39 -16.68 1.94 -10.09
CA GLU A 39 -17.29 3.26 -10.03
C GLU A 39 -16.25 4.31 -9.63
N GLU A 40 -16.32 5.50 -10.20
CA GLU A 40 -15.44 6.62 -9.83
C GLU A 40 -15.48 6.88 -8.31
N ILE A 41 -14.30 7.07 -7.72
CA ILE A 41 -14.14 7.49 -6.33
C ILE A 41 -13.68 8.94 -6.38
N LYS A 42 -14.54 9.87 -5.93
CA LYS A 42 -14.34 11.31 -6.13
C LYS A 42 -13.20 11.85 -5.28
N SER A 43 -13.20 11.44 -4.01
CA SER A 43 -12.23 11.86 -3.01
C SER A 43 -11.56 10.64 -2.39
N PRO A 44 -10.68 9.94 -3.15
CA PRO A 44 -10.06 8.71 -2.68
C PRO A 44 -9.10 9.00 -1.53
N VAL A 45 -9.26 8.29 -0.42
CA VAL A 45 -8.40 8.35 0.75
C VAL A 45 -7.71 7.01 0.93
N THR A 46 -6.39 7.03 1.01
CA THR A 46 -5.59 5.85 1.33
C THR A 46 -5.24 5.83 2.82
N ARG A 47 -5.42 4.68 3.45
CA ARG A 47 -4.99 4.42 4.82
C ARG A 47 -3.97 3.30 4.82
N MET A 48 -2.84 3.53 5.48
CA MET A 48 -1.78 2.56 5.65
C MET A 48 -1.40 2.44 7.13
N LEU A 49 -1.42 1.20 7.61
CA LEU A 49 -1.00 0.85 8.96
C LEU A 49 0.07 -0.24 8.87
N ILE A 50 1.26 0.03 9.40
CA ILE A 50 2.35 -0.95 9.54
C ILE A 50 2.51 -1.26 11.02
N LEU A 51 2.31 -2.54 11.35
CA LEU A 51 2.50 -3.08 12.67
C LEU A 51 3.78 -3.92 12.69
N GLN A 52 4.58 -3.79 13.73
CA GLN A 52 5.68 -4.68 14.02
C GLN A 52 5.27 -5.63 15.15
N GLN A 53 5.43 -6.92 14.90
CA GLN A 53 5.24 -7.98 15.88
C GLN A 53 6.58 -8.67 16.13
N ARG A 54 7.04 -8.65 17.37
CA ARG A 54 8.19 -9.44 17.83
C ARG A 54 7.67 -10.63 18.64
N ASN A 55 8.44 -11.72 18.70
CA ASN A 55 8.02 -12.97 19.33
C ASN A 55 7.39 -12.75 20.72
N LYS A 56 6.12 -13.13 20.87
CA LYS A 56 5.32 -13.02 22.11
C LYS A 56 5.12 -11.59 22.65
N GLU A 57 5.57 -10.55 21.95
CA GLU A 57 5.39 -9.15 22.33
C GLU A 57 4.12 -8.55 21.71
N LYS A 58 3.63 -7.47 22.33
CA LYS A 58 2.50 -6.68 21.80
C LYS A 58 2.88 -6.07 20.45
N LYS A 59 1.92 -6.04 19.52
CA LYS A 59 2.10 -5.39 18.22
C LYS A 59 2.30 -3.88 18.42
N ASN A 60 3.40 -3.34 17.89
CA ASN A 60 3.71 -1.91 17.93
C ASN A 60 3.35 -1.28 16.59
N ILE A 61 2.75 -0.08 16.63
CA ILE A 61 2.47 0.70 15.43
C ILE A 61 3.77 1.39 14.99
N VAL A 62 4.29 1.04 13.83
CA VAL A 62 5.49 1.66 13.24
C VAL A 62 5.11 2.78 12.28
N TYR A 63 3.97 2.65 11.62
CA TYR A 63 3.45 3.65 10.70
C TYR A 63 1.94 3.63 10.73
N ASN A 64 1.30 4.80 10.82
CA ASN A 64 -0.14 4.95 10.75
C ASN A 64 -0.43 6.28 10.04
N ALA A 65 -0.80 6.18 8.77
CA ALA A 65 -1.11 7.34 7.96
C ALA A 65 -2.43 7.15 7.24
N THR A 66 -3.21 8.23 7.21
CA THR A 66 -4.40 8.36 6.40
C THR A 66 -4.23 9.65 5.61
N THR A 67 -4.36 9.59 4.28
CA THR A 67 -4.21 10.77 3.43
C THR A 67 -5.04 10.63 2.17
N ARG A 68 -5.40 11.74 1.54
CA ARG A 68 -5.98 11.72 0.20
C ARG A 68 -4.96 11.15 -0.77
N LEU A 69 -5.43 10.36 -1.74
CA LEU A 69 -4.56 9.71 -2.72
C LEU A 69 -3.72 10.74 -3.49
N CYS A 70 -4.30 11.90 -3.79
CA CYS A 70 -3.62 13.04 -4.43
C CYS A 70 -2.54 13.71 -3.58
N ASP A 71 -2.62 13.60 -2.26
CA ASP A 71 -1.60 14.13 -1.36
C ASP A 71 -0.46 13.13 -1.10
N MET A 72 -0.62 11.89 -1.56
CA MET A 72 0.34 10.81 -1.30
C MET A 72 1.71 11.09 -1.92
N HIS A 73 1.76 11.82 -3.04
CA HIS A 73 3.02 12.32 -3.60
C HIS A 73 3.78 13.21 -2.62
N SER A 74 3.10 14.12 -1.93
CA SER A 74 3.70 15.01 -0.96
C SER A 74 4.29 14.22 0.21
N ILE A 75 3.54 13.25 0.74
CA ILE A 75 4.01 12.39 1.84
C ILE A 75 5.24 11.56 1.43
N MET A 76 5.20 10.92 0.26
CA MET A 76 6.31 10.10 -0.22
C MET A 76 7.55 10.94 -0.56
N ASN A 77 7.37 12.21 -0.95
CA ASN A 77 8.48 13.13 -1.20
C ASN A 77 9.06 13.73 0.09
N ALA A 78 8.24 13.90 1.13
CA ALA A 78 8.65 14.46 2.41
C ALA A 78 9.61 13.55 3.19
N VAL A 79 9.54 12.23 2.97
CA VAL A 79 10.44 11.26 3.59
C VAL A 79 11.32 10.63 2.51
N PRO A 80 12.62 11.03 2.41
CA PRO A 80 13.53 10.55 1.37
C PRO A 80 13.65 9.02 1.29
N LEU A 81 13.42 8.34 2.42
CA LEU A 81 13.45 6.89 2.51
C LEU A 81 12.35 6.22 1.65
N PHE A 82 11.20 6.88 1.41
CA PHE A 82 10.13 6.35 0.57
C PHE A 82 10.36 6.54 -0.94
N LYS A 83 11.32 7.38 -1.35
CA LYS A 83 11.60 7.67 -2.77
C LYS A 83 11.82 6.40 -3.62
N PRO A 84 12.66 5.41 -3.22
CA PRO A 84 12.88 4.21 -4.03
C PRO A 84 11.62 3.34 -4.15
N VAL A 85 10.77 3.33 -3.12
CA VAL A 85 9.50 2.59 -3.13
C VAL A 85 8.53 3.26 -4.09
N LYS A 86 8.36 4.58 -3.98
CA LYS A 86 7.53 5.38 -4.90
C LYS A 86 7.93 5.19 -6.35
N ASP A 87 9.22 5.32 -6.64
CA ASP A 87 9.74 5.21 -8.00
C ASP A 87 9.59 3.78 -8.54
N GLY A 88 9.68 2.77 -7.67
CA GLY A 88 9.37 1.38 -8.01
C GLY A 88 7.90 1.18 -8.39
N ILE A 89 6.98 1.64 -7.54
CA ILE A 89 5.54 1.57 -7.79
C ILE A 89 5.21 2.25 -9.12
N LEU A 90 5.61 3.51 -9.30
CA LEU A 90 5.26 4.29 -10.50
C LEU A 90 5.87 3.74 -11.79
N LYS A 91 7.05 3.09 -11.74
CA LYS A 91 7.66 2.48 -12.92
C LYS A 91 7.05 1.13 -13.28
N GLN A 92 6.53 0.41 -12.30
CA GLN A 92 6.06 -0.98 -12.44
C GLN A 92 4.53 -1.09 -12.33
N SER A 93 3.83 0.04 -12.35
CA SER A 93 2.38 0.11 -12.31
C SER A 93 1.85 1.20 -13.21
N ASN A 94 0.58 1.09 -13.56
CA ASN A 94 -0.19 2.20 -14.13
C ASN A 94 -1.01 2.92 -13.04
N TYR A 95 -0.66 2.78 -11.76
CA TYR A 95 -1.37 3.46 -10.68
C TYR A 95 -1.26 4.98 -10.82
N SER A 96 -2.37 5.65 -10.58
CA SER A 96 -2.43 7.11 -10.51
C SER A 96 -2.60 7.55 -9.07
N PHE A 97 -1.89 8.61 -8.68
CA PHE A 97 -2.15 9.35 -7.45
C PHE A 97 -3.08 10.54 -7.74
N SER A 98 -4.06 10.40 -8.63
CA SER A 98 -5.02 11.45 -8.97
C SER A 98 -6.27 11.37 -8.11
N CYS A 99 -6.92 12.52 -7.92
CA CYS A 99 -8.28 12.65 -7.43
C CYS A 99 -9.09 13.38 -8.54
N PRO A 100 -10.19 12.82 -9.06
CA PRO A 100 -10.80 11.55 -8.69
C PRO A 100 -9.98 10.33 -9.15
N LEU A 101 -10.29 9.17 -8.56
CA LEU A 101 -9.82 7.87 -9.04
C LEU A 101 -10.87 7.30 -10.00
N ASN A 102 -10.57 7.35 -11.29
CA ASN A 102 -11.50 7.00 -12.36
C ASN A 102 -11.73 5.49 -12.43
N LYS A 103 -12.91 5.13 -12.95
CA LYS A 103 -13.24 3.76 -13.36
C LYS A 103 -12.17 3.20 -14.29
N GLY A 104 -11.70 1.99 -14.02
CA GLY A 104 -10.64 1.37 -14.81
C GLY A 104 -9.92 0.25 -14.07
N VAL A 105 -8.91 -0.31 -14.73
CA VAL A 105 -8.07 -1.38 -14.19
C VAL A 105 -6.66 -0.85 -13.99
N TYR A 106 -6.22 -0.91 -12.74
CA TYR A 106 -4.88 -0.53 -12.32
C TYR A 106 -4.09 -1.78 -11.96
N THR A 107 -2.91 -1.95 -12.51
CA THR A 107 -2.05 -3.10 -12.31
C THR A 107 -0.70 -2.67 -11.79
N MET A 108 -0.14 -3.46 -10.89
CA MET A 108 1.26 -3.41 -10.49
C MET A 108 1.87 -4.77 -10.76
N SER A 109 2.86 -4.80 -11.63
CA SER A 109 3.46 -6.04 -12.12
C SER A 109 4.82 -6.26 -11.48
N ASN A 110 4.91 -7.31 -10.69
CA ASN A 110 6.13 -7.87 -10.13
C ASN A 110 7.03 -6.80 -9.48
N MET A 111 6.43 -6.01 -8.59
CA MET A 111 7.15 -4.98 -7.89
C MET A 111 8.21 -5.60 -7.00
N ARG A 112 9.48 -5.26 -7.27
CA ARG A 112 10.62 -5.79 -6.53
C ARG A 112 11.18 -4.74 -5.58
N ILE A 113 11.26 -5.11 -4.30
CA ILE A 113 11.94 -4.27 -3.32
C ILE A 113 13.45 -4.43 -3.48
N SER A 114 14.15 -3.34 -3.79
CA SER A 114 15.61 -3.32 -3.86
C SER A 114 16.23 -3.73 -2.51
N PRO A 115 17.18 -4.67 -2.48
CA PRO A 115 17.88 -5.04 -1.25
C PRO A 115 18.71 -3.90 -0.63
N ARG A 116 18.97 -2.84 -1.41
CA ARG A 116 19.67 -1.63 -0.96
C ARG A 116 18.71 -0.51 -0.54
N ASN A 117 17.41 -0.80 -0.41
CA ASN A 117 16.44 0.18 0.04
C ASN A 117 16.75 0.59 1.50
N PRO A 118 16.98 1.89 1.78
CA PRO A 118 17.37 2.35 3.10
C PRO A 118 16.29 2.14 4.16
N LEU A 119 15.00 2.06 3.77
CA LEU A 119 13.92 1.67 4.69
C LEU A 119 14.17 0.30 5.30
N LEU A 120 14.71 -0.64 4.52
CA LEU A 120 14.98 -1.98 5.02
C LEU A 120 16.06 -1.96 6.09
N SER A 121 17.01 -1.03 6.05
CA SER A 121 18.02 -0.91 7.11
C SER A 121 17.43 -0.47 8.44
N ILE A 122 16.40 0.38 8.41
CA ILE A 122 15.69 0.88 9.60
C ILE A 122 14.71 -0.18 10.13
N LEU A 123 14.02 -0.86 9.22
CA LEU A 123 13.06 -1.92 9.55
C LEU A 123 13.76 -3.24 9.92
N HIS A 124 15.00 -3.46 9.49
CA HIS A 124 15.76 -4.66 9.80
C HIS A 124 16.21 -4.63 11.27
N GLN A 125 15.30 -5.07 12.12
CA GLN A 125 15.56 -5.44 13.49
C GLN A 125 15.42 -6.96 13.59
N SER A 126 16.33 -7.61 14.31
CA SER A 126 16.37 -9.07 14.42
C SER A 126 15.01 -9.63 14.89
N LYS A 127 14.40 -10.51 14.07
CA LYS A 127 13.23 -11.36 14.41
C LYS A 127 11.89 -10.63 14.63
N GLY A 128 11.59 -9.60 13.83
CA GLY A 128 10.25 -9.00 13.77
C GLY A 128 9.46 -9.40 12.52
N ILE A 129 8.18 -9.76 12.67
CA ILE A 129 7.21 -9.87 11.58
C ILE A 129 6.56 -8.50 11.41
N PHE A 130 6.53 -7.98 10.19
CA PHE A 130 5.78 -6.77 9.86
C PHE A 130 4.45 -7.14 9.23
N VAL A 131 3.36 -6.53 9.72
CA VAL A 131 2.02 -6.65 9.15
C VAL A 131 1.65 -5.31 8.55
N VAL A 132 1.44 -5.29 7.24
CA VAL A 132 0.96 -4.12 6.52
C VAL A 132 -0.55 -4.27 6.30
N ARG A 133 -1.32 -3.25 6.66
CA ARG A 133 -2.75 -3.14 6.38
C ARG A 133 -3.00 -1.89 5.55
N GLY A 134 -3.71 -2.06 4.45
CA GLY A 134 -4.15 -0.98 3.58
C GLY A 134 -5.68 -0.89 3.57
N ALA A 135 -6.21 0.32 3.35
CA ALA A 135 -7.61 0.50 2.98
C ALA A 135 -7.73 1.66 1.98
N LEU A 136 -8.65 1.50 1.03
CA LEU A 136 -9.15 2.59 0.19
C LEU A 136 -10.51 3.02 0.74
N LEU A 137 -10.66 4.32 0.96
CA LEU A 137 -11.84 4.97 1.51
C LEU A 137 -12.26 6.10 0.57
N GLU A 138 -13.49 6.60 0.76
CA GLU A 138 -13.92 7.85 0.13
C GLU A 138 -14.26 8.87 1.21
N GLU A 139 -13.76 10.08 1.04
CA GLU A 139 -14.13 11.22 1.88
C GLU A 139 -15.41 11.88 1.32
N LEU A 140 -16.45 11.93 2.16
CA LEU A 140 -17.71 12.56 1.84
C LEU A 140 -17.68 14.08 2.10
N PRO A 141 -18.61 14.88 1.54
CA PRO A 141 -18.65 16.33 1.72
C PRO A 141 -18.72 16.81 3.19
N ASN A 142 -19.18 15.97 4.12
CA ASN A 142 -19.21 16.22 5.56
C ASN A 142 -17.91 15.81 6.27
N SER A 143 -16.84 15.49 5.53
CA SER A 143 -15.55 14.97 6.04
C SER A 143 -15.65 13.60 6.73
N GLU A 144 -16.76 12.88 6.58
CA GLU A 144 -16.84 11.49 7.03
C GLU A 144 -16.08 10.57 6.05
N LEU A 145 -15.31 9.64 6.60
CA LEU A 145 -14.62 8.61 5.84
C LEU A 145 -15.51 7.37 5.79
N HIS A 146 -16.12 7.12 4.64
CA HIS A 146 -16.84 5.87 4.44
C HIS A 146 -15.89 4.81 3.86
N PRO A 147 -15.87 3.58 4.42
CA PRO A 147 -15.39 2.47 3.63
C PRO A 147 -16.25 2.42 2.36
N THR A 148 -15.62 2.25 1.20
CA THR A 148 -16.28 2.16 -0.11
C THR A 148 -17.12 0.87 -0.19
N ILE A 149 -18.19 0.84 0.59
CA ILE A 149 -19.22 -0.18 0.75
C ILE A 149 -20.53 0.58 0.54
N HIS A 150 -21.10 0.48 -0.65
CA HIS A 150 -22.53 0.67 -0.81
C HIS A 150 -23.09 -0.68 -1.24
N LEU A 151 -24.02 -1.18 -0.42
CA LEU A 151 -24.80 -2.40 -0.63
C LEU A 151 -25.60 -2.30 -1.93
#